data_AF-A0A838ICQ1-F1
#
_entry.id   AF-A0A838ICQ1-F1
#
_cell.length_a   1.000
_cell.length_b   1.000
_cell.length_c   1.000
_cell.angle_alpha   90.00
_cell.angle_beta   90.00
_cell.angle_gamma   90.00
#
_symmetry.space_group_name_H-M   'P 1'
#
loop_
_entity.id
_entity.type
_entity.pdbx_description
1 polymer ?
#
loop_
_entity_poly.entity_id
_entity_poly.type
_entity_poly.pdbx_seq_one_letter_code
_entity_poly.pdbx_strand_id
1 'polypeptide(L)'
;MAGKDLDVVVFGATGITGRQVAAYLQERAAETGATWAPAARDPSKLQRVLAEVGVSAPEAVVADLADPPSLLAMATRARVVLNLVGPYTLHGRPVLEACVGGGAHYADLSGEIPFVRETVRALNDRAEAAGVKLAQICGFEALPPDLAVLLACERAEDRFGEGLADVDLRVTFTTPPGIPRPSDAISGGTLQSLAEAAGADDASVLTDPAALIDDPLRAEAVRRVSPISVTPRRGDGAAVVAPMAPAAFINPAV
;
A
#
# COMPACT_ATOMS: atom_id res chain seq x y z
N MET A 1 0.51 -4.29 -24.03
CA MET A 1 1.54 -4.51 -22.99
C MET A 1 2.64 -5.48 -23.46
N ALA A 2 3.14 -5.34 -24.70
CA ALA A 2 4.31 -6.10 -25.13
C ALA A 2 5.57 -5.32 -24.72
N GLY A 3 6.48 -5.92 -23.96
CA GLY A 3 7.80 -5.33 -23.64
C GLY A 3 8.20 -5.27 -22.16
N LYS A 4 7.37 -5.70 -21.21
CA LYS A 4 7.76 -5.84 -19.80
C LYS A 4 8.40 -7.21 -19.57
N ASP A 5 9.59 -7.24 -18.97
CA ASP A 5 10.32 -8.47 -18.63
C ASP A 5 10.11 -8.91 -17.17
N LEU A 6 9.62 -8.01 -16.32
CA LEU A 6 9.34 -8.27 -14.91
C LEU A 6 7.84 -8.12 -14.61
N ASP A 7 7.22 -9.15 -14.04
CA ASP A 7 5.84 -9.04 -13.54
C ASP A 7 5.76 -8.11 -12.32
N VAL A 8 6.71 -8.22 -11.39
CA VAL A 8 6.74 -7.42 -10.16
C VAL A 8 8.13 -6.87 -9.86
N VAL A 9 8.23 -5.57 -9.62
CA VAL A 9 9.41 -4.95 -9.02
C VAL A 9 9.10 -4.49 -7.61
N VAL A 10 9.95 -4.85 -6.64
CA VAL A 10 9.83 -4.42 -5.24
C VAL A 10 10.84 -3.32 -4.94
N PHE A 11 10.40 -2.07 -4.94
CA PHE A 11 11.25 -0.94 -4.58
C PHE A 11 11.22 -0.72 -3.06
N GLY A 12 12.40 -0.67 -2.42
CA GLY A 12 12.49 -0.62 -0.95
C GLY A 12 12.62 -1.99 -0.27
N ALA A 13 13.06 -3.01 -1.01
CA ALA A 13 13.25 -4.38 -0.50
C ALA A 13 14.28 -4.52 0.65
N THR A 14 15.06 -3.47 0.96
CA THR A 14 15.96 -3.44 2.13
C THR A 14 15.25 -3.12 3.45
N GLY A 15 14.00 -2.63 3.41
CA GLY A 15 13.18 -2.34 4.59
C GLY A 15 12.62 -3.59 5.27
N ILE A 16 11.95 -3.43 6.42
CA ILE A 16 11.36 -4.55 7.18
C ILE A 16 10.30 -5.28 6.33
N THR A 17 9.29 -4.55 5.86
CA THR A 17 8.23 -5.09 4.99
C THR A 17 8.78 -5.57 3.65
N GLY A 18 9.71 -4.81 3.06
CA GLY A 18 10.34 -5.16 1.79
C GLY A 18 11.04 -6.52 1.80
N ARG A 19 11.72 -6.87 2.90
CA ARG A 19 12.33 -8.19 3.07
C ARG A 19 11.30 -9.32 3.13
N GLN A 20 10.18 -9.12 3.82
CA GLN A 20 9.11 -10.11 3.89
C GLN A 20 8.43 -10.32 2.54
N VAL A 21 8.18 -9.23 1.81
CA VAL A 21 7.64 -9.29 0.44
C VAL A 21 8.59 -10.01 -0.49
N ALA A 22 9.90 -9.75 -0.41
CA ALA A 22 10.89 -10.43 -1.24
C ALA A 22 10.96 -11.94 -0.95
N ALA A 23 10.86 -12.34 0.33
CA ALA A 23 10.79 -13.75 0.71
C ALA A 23 9.52 -14.43 0.16
N TYR A 24 8.36 -13.77 0.30
CA TYR A 24 7.11 -14.24 -0.27
C TYR A 24 7.20 -14.40 -1.79
N LEU A 25 7.72 -13.39 -2.52
CA LEU A 25 7.83 -13.46 -3.97
C LEU A 25 8.80 -14.54 -4.42
N GLN A 26 9.89 -14.81 -3.70
CA GLN A 26 10.78 -15.93 -4.01
C GLN A 26 10.02 -17.27 -4.00
N GLU A 27 9.24 -17.53 -2.96
CA GLU A 27 8.45 -18.76 -2.83
C GLU A 27 7.37 -18.83 -3.92
N ARG A 28 6.59 -17.75 -4.09
CA ARG A 28 5.50 -17.72 -5.07
C ARG A 28 5.97 -17.74 -6.52
N ALA A 29 7.11 -17.11 -6.84
CA ALA A 29 7.67 -17.13 -8.19
C ALA A 29 8.09 -18.55 -8.59
N ALA A 30 8.65 -19.33 -7.64
CA ALA A 30 8.97 -20.74 -7.89
C ALA A 30 7.71 -21.58 -8.20
N GLU A 31 6.58 -21.26 -7.58
CA GLU A 31 5.31 -21.97 -7.83
C GLU A 31 4.57 -21.50 -9.09
N THR A 32 4.61 -20.20 -9.39
CA THR A 32 3.76 -19.58 -10.42
C THR A 32 4.50 -19.27 -11.73
N GLY A 33 5.83 -19.26 -11.70
CA GLY A 33 6.67 -18.80 -12.81
C GLY A 33 6.69 -17.28 -13.01
N ALA A 34 6.12 -16.50 -12.09
CA ALA A 34 6.12 -15.04 -12.16
C ALA A 34 7.55 -14.47 -12.07
N THR A 35 7.89 -13.51 -12.93
CA THR A 35 9.20 -12.84 -12.88
C THR A 35 9.18 -11.67 -11.92
N TRP A 36 10.20 -11.57 -11.07
CA TRP A 36 10.29 -10.46 -10.12
C TRP A 36 11.73 -10.02 -9.89
N ALA A 37 11.89 -8.76 -9.48
CA ALA A 37 13.18 -8.24 -9.04
C ALA A 37 13.03 -7.23 -7.88
N PRO A 38 13.92 -7.24 -6.88
CA PRO A 38 14.05 -6.16 -5.93
C PRO A 38 14.77 -4.97 -6.58
N ALA A 39 14.39 -3.75 -6.18
CA ALA A 39 15.01 -2.51 -6.64
C ALA A 39 15.53 -1.66 -5.49
N ALA A 40 16.70 -1.07 -5.68
CA ALA A 40 17.31 -0.10 -4.76
C ALA A 40 18.41 0.72 -5.46
N ARG A 41 18.86 1.79 -4.81
CA ARG A 41 19.99 2.60 -5.30
C ARG A 41 21.33 1.85 -5.33
N ASP A 42 21.49 0.85 -4.46
CA ASP A 42 22.70 0.03 -4.34
C ASP A 42 22.32 -1.45 -4.44
N PRO A 43 22.39 -2.04 -5.65
CA PRO A 43 22.06 -3.45 -5.89
C PRO A 43 22.94 -4.42 -5.09
N SER A 44 24.22 -4.11 -4.92
CA SER A 44 25.16 -4.94 -4.18
C SER A 44 24.81 -5.00 -2.70
N LYS A 45 24.44 -3.87 -2.09
CA LYS A 45 23.91 -3.83 -0.73
C LYS A 45 22.57 -4.55 -0.63
N LEU A 46 21.68 -4.36 -1.61
CA LEU A 46 20.37 -5.00 -1.64
C LEU A 46 20.50 -6.53 -1.63
N GLN A 47 21.34 -7.10 -2.50
CA GLN A 47 21.58 -8.54 -2.55
C GLN A 47 22.12 -9.08 -1.23
N ARG A 48 23.06 -8.38 -0.58
CA ARG A 48 23.58 -8.80 0.74
C ARG A 48 22.49 -8.80 1.81
N VAL A 49 21.66 -7.76 1.87
CA VAL A 49 20.57 -7.66 2.87
C VAL A 49 19.52 -8.73 2.64
N LEU A 50 19.20 -9.08 1.40
CA LEU A 50 18.27 -10.16 1.10
C LEU A 50 18.86 -11.54 1.42
N ALA A 51 20.16 -11.75 1.20
CA ALA A 51 20.83 -12.99 1.57
C ALA A 51 20.78 -13.27 3.09
N GLU A 52 20.81 -12.22 3.93
CA GLU A 52 20.66 -12.34 5.40
C GLU A 52 19.31 -12.95 5.82
N VAL A 53 18.28 -12.84 4.97
CA VAL A 53 16.95 -13.42 5.20
C VAL A 53 16.65 -14.62 4.28
N GLY A 54 17.69 -15.21 3.69
CA GLY A 54 17.55 -16.41 2.84
C GLY A 54 16.92 -16.13 1.47
N VAL A 55 16.93 -14.87 1.02
CA VAL A 55 16.37 -14.47 -0.26
C VAL A 55 17.49 -14.26 -1.29
N SER A 56 17.36 -14.94 -2.43
CA SER A 56 18.22 -14.84 -3.60
C SER A 56 17.35 -14.50 -4.82
N ALA A 57 17.31 -13.21 -5.15
CA ALA A 57 16.62 -12.74 -6.35
C ALA A 57 17.47 -13.04 -7.62
N PRO A 58 16.83 -13.36 -8.76
CA PRO A 58 17.55 -13.63 -10.01
C PRO A 58 18.39 -12.44 -10.50
N GLU A 59 17.90 -11.24 -10.27
CA GLU A 59 18.57 -9.98 -10.58
C GLU A 59 18.20 -8.90 -9.55
N ALA A 60 18.81 -7.72 -9.65
CA ALA A 60 18.46 -6.54 -8.87
C ALA A 60 18.43 -5.31 -9.78
N VAL A 61 17.39 -4.49 -9.65
CA VAL A 61 17.20 -3.29 -10.48
C VAL A 61 17.78 -2.06 -9.76
N VAL A 62 18.53 -1.24 -10.48
CA VAL A 62 18.98 0.07 -9.97
C VAL A 62 17.81 1.04 -10.04
N ALA A 63 17.47 1.64 -8.90
CA ALA A 63 16.48 2.70 -8.79
C ALA A 63 16.85 3.65 -7.66
N ASP A 64 17.07 4.92 -7.97
CA ASP A 64 17.43 5.97 -7.02
C ASP A 64 16.44 7.13 -7.12
N LEU A 65 15.91 7.56 -5.97
CA LEU A 65 15.01 8.71 -5.88
C LEU A 65 15.68 10.02 -6.32
N ALA A 66 17.01 10.09 -6.24
CA ALA A 66 17.78 11.23 -6.73
C ALA A 66 18.06 11.18 -8.25
N ASP A 67 17.69 10.09 -8.93
CA ASP A 67 17.93 9.88 -10.36
C ASP A 67 16.63 9.48 -11.07
N PRO A 68 15.77 10.45 -11.46
CA PRO A 68 14.49 10.16 -12.12
C PRO A 68 14.58 9.25 -13.36
N PRO A 69 15.60 9.36 -14.23
CA PRO A 69 15.86 8.36 -15.27
C PRO A 69 15.93 6.92 -14.79
N SER A 70 16.54 6.65 -13.62
CA SER A 70 16.60 5.28 -13.06
C SER A 70 15.22 4.77 -12.65
N LEU A 71 14.36 5.63 -12.08
CA LEU A 71 13.00 5.27 -11.71
C LEU A 71 12.16 4.93 -12.95
N LEU A 72 12.31 5.73 -14.02
CA LEU A 72 11.65 5.47 -15.30
C LEU A 72 12.13 4.17 -15.93
N ALA A 73 13.45 3.89 -15.88
CA ALA A 73 14.01 2.64 -16.38
C ALA A 73 13.45 1.42 -15.62
N MET A 74 13.35 1.51 -14.29
CA MET A 74 12.70 0.51 -13.44
C MET A 74 11.23 0.30 -13.85
N ALA A 75 10.46 1.38 -13.93
CA ALA A 75 9.05 1.31 -14.32
C ALA A 75 8.85 0.77 -15.74
N THR A 76 9.76 1.06 -16.67
CA THR A 76 9.67 0.57 -18.05
C THR A 76 9.81 -0.95 -18.15
N ARG A 77 10.49 -1.59 -17.20
CA ARG A 77 10.67 -3.05 -17.14
C ARG A 77 9.53 -3.79 -16.43
N ALA A 78 8.87 -3.13 -15.48
CA ALA A 78 7.87 -3.76 -14.62
C ALA A 78 6.44 -3.69 -15.19
N ARG A 79 5.64 -4.74 -14.96
CA ARG A 79 4.17 -4.65 -15.05
C ARG A 79 3.59 -3.97 -13.82
N VAL A 80 4.10 -4.31 -12.63
CA VAL A 80 3.73 -3.68 -11.35
C VAL A 80 4.99 -3.27 -10.60
N VAL A 81 5.03 -2.03 -10.13
CA VAL A 81 6.00 -1.56 -9.12
C VAL A 81 5.30 -1.52 -7.78
N LEU A 82 5.78 -2.32 -6.84
CA LEU A 82 5.40 -2.26 -5.43
C LEU A 82 6.39 -1.34 -4.70
N ASN A 83 5.95 -0.14 -4.36
CA ASN A 83 6.74 0.86 -3.67
C ASN A 83 6.61 0.70 -2.16
N LEU A 84 7.73 0.39 -1.51
CA LEU A 84 7.85 0.25 -0.05
C LEU A 84 8.87 1.25 0.50
N VAL A 85 9.14 2.34 -0.23
CA VAL A 85 10.03 3.41 0.18
C VAL A 85 9.22 4.56 0.77
N GLY A 86 9.13 4.57 2.11
CA GLY A 86 8.59 5.70 2.88
C GLY A 86 9.68 6.65 3.40
N PRO A 87 9.31 7.86 3.87
CA PRO A 87 7.95 8.42 3.91
C PRO A 87 7.42 8.78 2.52
N TYR A 88 6.13 8.53 2.26
CA TYR A 88 5.57 8.63 0.91
C TYR A 88 5.36 10.08 0.46
N THR A 89 5.02 10.99 1.38
CA THR A 89 4.92 12.43 1.11
C THR A 89 6.23 12.99 0.54
N LEU A 90 7.37 12.43 0.93
CA LEU A 90 8.70 12.86 0.48
C LEU A 90 9.19 12.11 -0.75
N HIS A 91 8.81 10.85 -0.91
CA HIS A 91 9.48 9.93 -1.85
C HIS A 91 8.54 9.25 -2.85
N GLY A 92 7.23 9.26 -2.61
CA GLY A 92 6.26 8.53 -3.41
C GLY A 92 6.02 9.15 -4.78
N ARG A 93 5.88 10.48 -4.85
CA ARG A 93 5.51 11.16 -6.10
C ARG A 93 6.43 10.88 -7.30
N PRO A 94 7.77 10.94 -7.16
CA PRO A 94 8.67 10.59 -8.27
C PRO A 94 8.48 9.15 -8.78
N VAL A 95 8.16 8.20 -7.90
CA VAL A 95 7.93 6.79 -8.27
C VAL A 95 6.61 6.63 -9.01
N LEU A 96 5.55 7.29 -8.55
CA LEU A 96 4.25 7.32 -9.24
C LEU A 96 4.37 7.93 -10.64
N GLU A 97 5.05 9.07 -10.77
CA GLU A 97 5.26 9.72 -12.06
C GLU A 97 6.07 8.84 -13.02
N ALA A 98 7.09 8.14 -12.52
CA ALA A 98 7.84 7.16 -13.29
C ALA A 98 6.97 5.96 -13.72
N CYS A 99 6.06 5.48 -12.87
CA CYS A 99 5.12 4.41 -13.19
C CYS A 99 4.15 4.83 -14.31
N VAL A 100 3.56 6.02 -14.20
CA VAL A 100 2.69 6.60 -15.24
C VAL A 100 3.47 6.78 -16.56
N GLY A 101 4.68 7.34 -16.51
CA GLY A 101 5.51 7.56 -17.71
C GLY A 101 6.06 6.28 -18.33
N GLY A 102 6.36 5.27 -17.51
CA GLY A 102 6.90 3.98 -17.93
C GLY A 102 5.82 2.95 -18.26
N GLY A 103 4.54 3.23 -18.01
CA GLY A 103 3.45 2.30 -18.24
C GLY A 103 3.42 1.11 -17.26
N ALA A 104 3.94 1.27 -16.04
CA ALA A 104 3.83 0.28 -14.98
C ALA A 104 2.66 0.62 -14.07
N HIS A 105 1.92 -0.40 -13.64
CA HIS A 105 1.00 -0.25 -12.51
C HIS A 105 1.77 -0.02 -11.22
N TYR A 106 1.14 0.65 -10.27
CA TYR A 106 1.75 1.02 -8.99
C TYR A 106 0.93 0.46 -7.84
N ALA A 107 1.62 -0.05 -6.81
CA ALA A 107 1.02 -0.37 -5.52
C ALA A 107 1.91 0.14 -4.38
N ASP A 108 1.31 0.59 -3.28
CA ASP A 108 2.04 0.91 -2.04
C ASP A 108 1.23 0.60 -0.78
N LEU A 109 1.84 0.82 0.38
CA LEU A 109 1.23 0.66 1.69
C LEU A 109 1.11 2.01 2.42
N SER A 110 0.95 3.11 1.69
CA SER A 110 0.89 4.46 2.28
C SER A 110 -0.27 4.59 3.26
N GLY A 111 -0.03 5.24 4.40
CA GLY A 111 -1.08 5.72 5.32
C GLY A 111 -1.23 7.24 5.30
N GLU A 112 -0.56 7.91 4.36
CA GLU A 112 -0.42 9.37 4.34
C GLU A 112 -1.54 9.98 3.48
N ILE A 113 -2.76 10.06 4.04
CA ILE A 113 -3.99 10.48 3.31
C ILE A 113 -3.85 11.80 2.55
N PRO A 114 -3.22 12.88 3.10
CA PRO A 114 -3.03 14.11 2.34
C PRO A 114 -2.20 13.92 1.06
N PHE A 115 -1.16 13.09 1.11
CA PHE A 115 -0.34 12.73 -0.05
C PHE A 115 -1.16 11.91 -1.07
N VAL A 116 -1.95 10.95 -0.61
CA VAL A 116 -2.82 10.15 -1.49
C VAL A 116 -3.81 11.05 -2.23
N ARG A 117 -4.46 12.00 -1.52
CA ARG A 117 -5.37 12.98 -2.13
C ARG A 117 -4.69 13.87 -3.17
N GLU A 118 -3.51 14.39 -2.84
CA GLU A 118 -2.72 15.22 -3.76
C GLU A 118 -2.36 14.44 -5.03
N THR A 119 -1.89 13.19 -4.86
CA THR A 119 -1.52 12.31 -5.96
C THR A 119 -2.71 11.98 -6.86
N VAL A 120 -3.87 11.67 -6.28
CA VAL A 120 -5.10 11.40 -7.06
C VAL A 120 -5.43 12.61 -7.94
N ARG A 121 -5.48 13.81 -7.36
CA ARG A 121 -5.74 15.04 -8.13
C ARG A 121 -4.70 15.33 -9.20
N ALA A 122 -3.43 15.05 -8.90
CA ALA A 122 -2.32 15.38 -9.80
C ALA A 122 -2.13 14.38 -10.95
N LEU A 123 -2.45 13.09 -10.72
CA LEU A 123 -2.05 12.01 -11.62
C LEU A 123 -3.20 11.21 -12.22
N ASN A 124 -4.45 11.32 -11.72
CA ASN A 124 -5.56 10.48 -12.19
C ASN A 124 -5.69 10.45 -13.72
N ASP A 125 -5.88 11.62 -14.34
CA ASP A 125 -6.12 11.73 -15.79
C ASP A 125 -4.92 11.26 -16.61
N ARG A 126 -3.70 11.49 -16.11
CA ARG A 126 -2.46 11.04 -16.76
C ARG A 126 -2.33 9.53 -16.67
N ALA A 127 -2.67 8.94 -15.53
CA ALA A 127 -2.64 7.50 -15.31
C ALA A 127 -3.69 6.80 -16.19
N GLU A 128 -4.91 7.35 -16.25
CA GLU A 128 -5.98 6.88 -17.13
C GLU A 128 -5.56 6.91 -18.60
N ALA A 129 -5.04 8.05 -19.08
CA ALA A 129 -4.56 8.18 -20.44
C ALA A 129 -3.40 7.22 -20.78
N ALA A 130 -2.58 6.86 -19.78
CA ALA A 130 -1.49 5.89 -19.92
C ALA A 130 -1.94 4.43 -19.76
N GLY A 131 -3.20 4.17 -19.39
CA GLY A 131 -3.68 2.82 -19.06
C GLY A 131 -3.02 2.23 -17.81
N VAL A 132 -2.61 3.07 -16.87
CA VAL A 132 -1.88 2.72 -15.65
C VAL A 132 -2.80 2.80 -14.43
N LYS A 133 -2.83 1.72 -13.64
CA LYS A 133 -3.53 1.68 -12.35
C LYS A 133 -2.59 2.10 -11.22
N LEU A 134 -3.04 3.01 -10.38
CA LEU A 134 -2.36 3.43 -9.15
C LEU A 134 -3.18 2.96 -7.96
N ALA A 135 -2.69 1.96 -7.24
CA ALA A 135 -3.34 1.37 -6.07
C ALA A 135 -2.58 1.77 -4.79
N GLN A 136 -3.05 2.82 -4.12
CA GLN A 136 -2.42 3.29 -2.88
C GLN A 136 -3.12 2.66 -1.66
N ILE A 137 -2.45 2.66 -0.51
CA ILE A 137 -3.02 2.20 0.76
C ILE A 137 -3.38 0.69 0.71
N CYS A 138 -2.52 -0.13 0.09
CA CYS A 138 -2.70 -1.58 0.01
C CYS A 138 -2.11 -2.33 1.22
N GLY A 139 -2.01 -1.65 2.38
CA GLY A 139 -1.48 -2.18 3.62
C GLY A 139 -2.43 -3.13 4.34
N PHE A 140 -1.91 -3.85 5.34
CA PHE A 140 -2.73 -4.68 6.23
C PHE A 140 -3.84 -3.88 6.92
N GLU A 141 -3.58 -2.61 7.21
CA GLU A 141 -4.52 -1.70 7.88
C GLU A 141 -5.68 -1.22 7.00
N ALA A 142 -5.72 -1.58 5.72
CA ALA A 142 -6.79 -1.17 4.81
C ALA A 142 -7.28 -2.33 3.94
N LEU A 143 -6.39 -2.99 3.19
CA LEU A 143 -6.81 -3.94 2.15
C LEU A 143 -7.52 -5.20 2.69
N PRO A 144 -6.97 -5.96 3.67
CA PRO A 144 -7.69 -7.12 4.21
C PRO A 144 -9.06 -6.78 4.84
N PRO A 145 -9.19 -5.71 5.66
CA PRO A 145 -10.49 -5.22 6.12
C PRO A 145 -11.49 -4.94 5.00
N ASP A 146 -11.09 -4.17 3.99
CA ASP A 146 -11.96 -3.78 2.88
C ASP A 146 -12.44 -5.01 2.09
N LEU A 147 -11.52 -5.96 1.83
CA LEU A 147 -11.87 -7.22 1.18
C LEU A 147 -12.78 -8.10 2.05
N ALA A 148 -12.56 -8.15 3.36
CA ALA A 148 -13.41 -8.94 4.26
C ALA A 148 -14.84 -8.39 4.30
N VAL A 149 -15.01 -7.07 4.33
CA VAL A 149 -16.32 -6.41 4.28
C VAL A 149 -16.98 -6.65 2.93
N LEU A 150 -16.26 -6.49 1.82
CA LEU A 150 -16.78 -6.75 0.48
C LEU A 150 -17.28 -8.20 0.34
N LEU A 151 -16.48 -9.17 0.75
CA LEU A 151 -16.84 -10.59 0.72
C LEU A 151 -18.05 -10.89 1.61
N ALA A 152 -18.18 -10.21 2.75
CA ALA A 152 -19.35 -10.35 3.61
C ALA A 152 -20.62 -9.80 2.93
N CYS A 153 -20.52 -8.65 2.24
CA CYS A 153 -21.62 -8.08 1.46
C CYS A 153 -22.06 -9.02 0.34
N GLU A 154 -21.12 -9.49 -0.49
CA GLU A 154 -21.39 -10.44 -1.58
C GLU A 154 -22.04 -11.71 -1.06
N ARG A 155 -21.53 -12.24 0.07
CA ARG A 155 -22.05 -13.46 0.67
C ARG A 155 -23.46 -13.29 1.24
N ALA A 156 -23.78 -12.11 1.77
CA ALA A 156 -25.12 -11.81 2.28
C ALA A 156 -26.15 -11.80 1.15
N GLU A 157 -25.81 -11.11 0.04
CA GLU A 157 -26.66 -11.06 -1.14
C GLU A 157 -26.86 -12.45 -1.75
N ASP A 158 -25.78 -13.21 -1.96
CA ASP A 158 -25.83 -14.55 -2.55
C ASP A 158 -26.68 -15.54 -1.74
N ARG A 159 -26.64 -15.42 -0.40
CA ARG A 159 -27.23 -16.43 0.50
C ARG A 159 -28.63 -16.06 0.98
N PHE A 160 -28.89 -14.76 1.15
CA PHE A 160 -30.11 -14.26 1.78
C PHE A 160 -30.92 -13.36 0.84
N GLY A 161 -30.34 -12.89 -0.28
CA GLY A 161 -31.00 -11.93 -1.18
C GLY A 161 -31.18 -10.55 -0.54
N GLU A 162 -30.35 -10.25 0.47
CA GLU A 162 -30.39 -9.02 1.25
C GLU A 162 -28.98 -8.47 1.46
N GLY A 163 -28.86 -7.15 1.48
CA GLY A 163 -27.61 -6.46 1.81
C GLY A 163 -27.27 -6.50 3.30
N LEU A 164 -26.02 -6.20 3.64
CA LEU A 164 -25.58 -6.06 5.03
C LEU A 164 -26.05 -4.74 5.62
N ALA A 165 -26.67 -4.81 6.80
CA ALA A 165 -27.03 -3.63 7.59
C ALA A 165 -25.85 -3.07 8.40
N ASP A 166 -24.99 -3.95 8.94
CA ASP A 166 -23.82 -3.60 9.74
C ASP A 166 -22.77 -4.71 9.68
N VAL A 167 -21.50 -4.36 9.90
CA VAL A 167 -20.38 -5.32 9.94
C VAL A 167 -19.35 -4.90 11.00
N ASP A 168 -19.06 -5.81 11.92
CA ASP A 168 -18.03 -5.64 12.94
C ASP A 168 -16.79 -6.47 12.60
N LEU A 169 -15.68 -5.79 12.29
CA LEU A 169 -14.38 -6.43 12.09
C LEU A 169 -13.56 -6.44 13.39
N ARG A 170 -13.13 -7.62 13.82
CA ARG A 170 -12.26 -7.79 15.00
C ARG A 170 -10.86 -8.24 14.58
N VAL A 171 -9.86 -7.42 14.91
CA VAL A 171 -8.44 -7.77 14.73
C VAL A 171 -7.85 -8.14 16.08
N THR A 172 -7.18 -9.29 16.15
CA THR A 172 -6.49 -9.73 17.37
C THR A 172 -5.01 -9.88 17.06
N PHE A 173 -4.17 -9.13 17.75
CA PHE A 173 -2.72 -9.27 17.67
C PHE A 173 -2.26 -10.23 18.77
N THR A 174 -1.56 -11.28 18.37
CA THR A 174 -0.88 -12.19 19.29
C THR A 174 0.61 -11.93 19.23
N THR A 175 1.18 -11.41 20.31
CA THR A 175 2.63 -11.29 20.44
C THR A 175 3.24 -12.68 20.49
N PRO A 176 4.26 -12.98 19.67
CA PRO A 176 5.00 -14.23 19.79
C PRO A 176 5.56 -14.41 21.21
N PRO A 177 5.61 -15.64 21.75
CA PRO A 177 6.23 -15.89 23.04
C PRO A 177 7.71 -15.48 23.02
N GLY A 178 8.14 -14.70 24.01
CA GLY A 178 9.51 -14.21 24.13
C GLY A 178 9.59 -12.77 24.67
N ILE A 179 10.82 -12.26 24.82
CA ILE A 179 11.06 -10.85 25.14
C ILE A 179 11.00 -10.06 23.82
N PRO A 180 10.09 -9.05 23.69
CA PRO A 180 10.02 -8.23 22.50
C PRO A 180 11.35 -7.56 22.21
N ARG A 181 11.82 -7.63 20.97
CA ARG A 181 13.00 -6.87 20.55
C ARG A 181 12.56 -5.45 20.23
N PRO A 182 13.43 -4.44 20.39
CA PRO A 182 13.15 -3.08 19.92
C PRO A 182 12.80 -3.01 18.42
N SER A 183 13.30 -3.96 17.61
CA SER A 183 12.96 -4.12 16.19
C SER A 183 11.54 -4.62 15.92
N ASP A 184 10.88 -5.16 16.94
CA ASP A 184 9.51 -5.70 16.86
C ASP A 184 8.47 -4.62 17.20
N ALA A 185 8.92 -3.49 17.77
CA ALA A 185 8.15 -2.27 17.86
C ALA A 185 8.19 -1.53 16.49
N ILE A 186 7.26 -0.62 16.28
CA ILE A 186 7.04 0.20 15.07
C ILE A 186 8.30 0.43 14.21
N SER A 187 8.22 0.15 12.90
CA SER A 187 9.36 0.36 11.98
C SER A 187 9.78 1.84 11.95
N GLY A 188 11.07 2.12 11.72
CA GLY A 188 11.55 3.51 11.63
C GLY A 188 10.81 4.32 10.55
N GLY A 189 10.45 3.69 9.42
CA GLY A 189 9.64 4.30 8.38
C GLY A 189 8.22 4.60 8.86
N THR A 190 7.59 3.69 9.60
CA THR A 190 6.26 3.91 10.19
C THR A 190 6.28 5.05 11.21
N LEU A 191 7.32 5.15 12.05
CA LEU A 191 7.47 6.25 13.00
C LEU A 191 7.58 7.60 12.28
N GLN A 192 8.33 7.65 11.17
CA GLN A 192 8.50 8.87 10.39
C GLN A 192 7.21 9.23 9.64
N SER A 193 6.53 8.28 9.01
CA SER A 193 5.20 8.51 8.38
C SER A 193 4.17 8.98 9.40
N LEU A 194 4.16 8.45 10.64
CA LEU A 194 3.29 8.95 11.71
C LEU A 194 3.62 10.39 12.11
N ALA A 195 4.92 10.73 12.18
CA ALA A 195 5.35 12.09 12.48
C ALA A 195 4.96 13.09 11.39
N GLU A 196 5.12 12.73 10.12
CA GLU A 196 4.69 13.55 8.98
C GLU A 196 3.16 13.70 8.94
N ALA A 197 2.40 12.61 9.16
CA ALA A 197 0.94 12.66 9.23
C ALA A 197 0.44 13.54 10.39
N ALA A 198 1.14 13.54 11.54
CA ALA A 198 0.83 14.42 12.67
C ALA A 198 1.24 15.88 12.43
N GLY A 199 2.23 16.12 11.56
CA GLY A 199 2.70 17.45 11.17
C GLY A 199 1.90 18.08 10.04
N ALA A 200 1.06 17.31 9.34
CA ALA A 200 0.13 17.84 8.35
C ALA A 200 -0.93 18.73 9.04
N ASP A 201 -1.15 19.92 8.48
CA ASP A 201 -1.98 20.99 9.08
C ASP A 201 -3.46 20.60 9.37
N ASP A 202 -3.91 19.41 8.98
CA ASP A 202 -5.29 18.99 9.14
C ASP A 202 -5.43 17.50 9.56
N ALA A 203 -5.22 17.24 10.85
CA ALA A 203 -5.44 15.92 11.45
C ALA A 203 -6.89 15.42 11.30
N SER A 204 -7.86 16.30 10.98
CA SER A 204 -9.25 15.90 10.73
C SER A 204 -9.40 15.09 9.43
N VAL A 205 -8.46 15.22 8.49
CA VAL A 205 -8.44 14.43 7.25
C VAL A 205 -8.22 12.94 7.53
N LEU A 206 -7.52 12.58 8.60
CA LEU A 206 -7.27 11.17 8.95
C LEU A 206 -8.52 10.46 9.46
N THR A 207 -9.49 11.21 9.97
CA THR A 207 -10.73 10.70 10.55
C THR A 207 -11.97 11.01 9.71
N ASP A 208 -11.82 11.77 8.62
CA ASP A 208 -12.91 12.09 7.70
C ASP A 208 -13.13 10.94 6.70
N PRO A 209 -14.27 10.21 6.75
CA PRO A 209 -14.57 9.15 5.81
C PRO A 209 -14.75 9.66 4.36
N ALA A 210 -14.85 10.97 4.16
CA ALA A 210 -14.93 11.61 2.86
C ALA A 210 -13.62 12.30 2.44
N ALA A 211 -12.51 12.06 3.13
CA ALA A 211 -11.24 12.76 2.93
C ALA A 211 -10.73 12.76 1.48
N LEU A 212 -11.03 11.71 0.72
CA LEU A 212 -10.60 11.51 -0.67
C LEU A 212 -11.68 11.91 -1.70
N ILE A 213 -12.85 12.40 -1.27
CA ILE A 213 -13.96 12.76 -2.15
C ILE A 213 -13.87 14.24 -2.50
N ASP A 214 -13.59 14.54 -3.77
CA ASP A 214 -13.45 15.91 -4.25
C ASP A 214 -14.79 16.64 -4.45
N ASP A 215 -15.88 15.91 -4.71
CA ASP A 215 -17.23 16.48 -4.84
C ASP A 215 -17.78 16.82 -3.44
N PRO A 216 -18.00 18.13 -3.11
CA PRO A 216 -18.44 18.53 -1.78
C PRO A 216 -19.82 17.98 -1.39
N LEU A 217 -20.73 17.80 -2.35
CA LEU A 217 -22.07 17.28 -2.08
C LEU A 217 -22.01 15.80 -1.77
N ARG A 218 -21.19 15.04 -2.50
CA ARG A 218 -20.95 13.61 -2.22
C ARG A 218 -20.21 13.42 -0.89
N ALA A 219 -19.19 14.25 -0.64
CA ALA A 219 -18.45 14.21 0.62
C ALA A 219 -19.39 14.45 1.82
N GLU A 220 -20.25 15.45 1.73
CA GLU A 220 -21.24 15.75 2.77
C GLU A 220 -22.30 14.65 2.91
N ALA A 221 -22.72 14.03 1.81
CA ALA A 221 -23.62 12.89 1.85
C ALA A 221 -22.97 11.70 2.59
N VAL A 222 -21.71 11.37 2.26
CA VAL A 222 -20.95 10.31 2.92
C VAL A 222 -20.76 10.60 4.40
N ARG A 223 -20.35 11.80 4.80
CA ARG A 223 -20.20 12.16 6.22
C ARG A 223 -21.47 11.99 7.03
N ARG A 224 -22.63 12.26 6.44
CA ARG A 224 -23.94 12.17 7.10
C ARG A 224 -24.39 10.73 7.34
N VAL A 225 -24.05 9.83 6.43
CA VAL A 225 -24.55 8.44 6.44
C VAL A 225 -23.49 7.42 6.81
N SER A 226 -22.21 7.81 6.83
CA SER A 226 -21.11 6.89 7.11
C SER A 226 -21.25 6.33 8.53
N PRO A 227 -21.49 5.01 8.68
CA PRO A 227 -21.56 4.38 9.99
C PRO A 227 -20.15 4.12 10.57
N ILE A 228 -19.10 4.43 9.80
CA ILE A 228 -17.70 4.13 10.15
C ILE A 228 -17.27 5.06 11.28
N SER A 229 -17.41 4.59 12.52
CA SER A 229 -16.69 5.16 13.65
C SER A 229 -15.21 4.83 13.50
N VAL A 230 -14.41 5.82 13.13
CA VAL A 230 -12.94 5.75 13.14
C VAL A 230 -12.34 5.79 14.56
N THR A 231 -13.15 5.54 15.59
CA THR A 231 -12.68 5.40 16.98
C THR A 231 -12.55 3.92 17.36
N PRO A 232 -11.34 3.44 17.73
CA PRO A 232 -11.15 2.08 18.20
C PRO A 232 -12.04 1.74 19.39
N ARG A 233 -12.83 0.67 19.25
CA ARG A 233 -13.48 0.02 20.38
C ARG A 233 -12.49 -1.00 20.95
N ARG A 234 -12.41 -1.14 22.28
CA ARG A 234 -11.63 -2.22 22.90
C ARG A 234 -12.59 -3.36 23.25
N GLY A 235 -12.27 -4.58 22.82
CA GLY A 235 -12.98 -5.78 23.24
C GLY A 235 -12.34 -6.41 24.48
N ASP A 236 -12.91 -7.52 24.97
CA ASP A 236 -12.32 -8.27 26.08
C ASP A 236 -10.91 -8.81 25.73
N GLY A 237 -9.94 -8.64 26.63
CA GLY A 237 -8.55 -9.08 26.49
C GLY A 237 -7.62 -8.06 25.82
N ALA A 238 -6.58 -8.54 25.11
CA ALA A 238 -5.68 -7.71 24.30
C ALA A 238 -6.24 -7.38 22.90
N ALA A 239 -7.53 -7.62 22.67
CA ALA A 239 -8.18 -7.41 21.39
C ALA A 239 -8.56 -5.93 21.21
N VAL A 240 -8.11 -5.34 20.10
CA VAL A 240 -8.53 -4.00 19.68
C VAL A 240 -9.50 -4.17 18.52
N VAL A 241 -10.73 -3.68 18.68
CA VAL A 241 -11.65 -3.45 17.57
C VAL A 241 -11.23 -2.10 16.98
N ALA A 242 -10.11 -2.11 16.28
CA ALA A 242 -9.57 -0.91 15.66
C ALA A 242 -10.44 -0.55 14.45
N PRO A 243 -10.72 0.74 14.21
CA PRO A 243 -11.15 1.17 12.91
C PRO A 243 -9.91 1.09 12.04
N MET A 244 -9.93 0.13 11.15
CA MET A 244 -9.03 0.14 10.02
C MET A 244 -9.54 1.28 9.16
N ALA A 245 -8.80 2.38 9.02
CA ALA A 245 -9.21 3.50 8.18
C ALA A 245 -9.47 2.91 6.78
N PRO A 246 -10.73 2.78 6.35
CA PRO A 246 -11.03 2.07 5.12
C PRO A 246 -10.70 3.03 4.00
N ALA A 247 -9.64 2.72 3.26
CA ALA A 247 -9.27 3.50 2.10
C ALA A 247 -8.30 2.74 1.22
N ALA A 248 -8.52 1.46 0.87
CA ALA A 248 -7.83 0.93 -0.30
C ALA A 248 -8.29 1.73 -1.53
N PHE A 249 -7.49 2.70 -1.98
CA PHE A 249 -7.80 3.47 -3.19
C PHE A 249 -7.17 2.80 -4.39
N ILE A 250 -7.95 1.96 -5.05
CA ILE A 250 -7.69 1.53 -6.42
C ILE A 250 -8.29 2.61 -7.31
N ASN A 251 -7.49 3.31 -8.12
CA ASN A 251 -8.05 4.08 -9.23
C ASN A 251 -8.93 3.12 -10.05
N PRO A 252 -10.28 3.25 -10.03
CA PRO A 252 -11.15 2.25 -10.63
C PRO A 252 -10.77 2.11 -12.11
N ALA A 253 -10.69 0.87 -12.57
CA ALA A 253 -10.53 0.63 -14.00
C ALA A 253 -11.76 1.21 -14.71
N VAL A 254 -11.52 2.12 -15.65
CA VAL A 254 -12.48 2.47 -16.71
C VAL A 254 -12.90 1.21 -17.48
#